data_AF-A0A8J8FG65-F1
#
_entry.id   AF-A0A8J8FG65-F1
#
_cell.length_a   1.000
_cell.length_b   1.000
_cell.length_c   1.000
_cell.angle_alpha   90.00
_cell.angle_beta   90.00
_cell.angle_gamma   90.00
#
_symmetry.space_group_name_H-M   'P 1'
#
loop_
_entity.id
_entity.type
_entity.pdbx_description
1 polymer ?
#
loop_
_entity_poly.entity_id
_entity_poly.type
_entity_poly.pdbx_seq_one_letter_code
_entity_poly.pdbx_strand_id
1 'polypeptide(L)'
;MPIFNAVMKRKQTIIAVMLPLLLASNIYILINRNDGYKYMPYTSYNQLYVTDASLYIQELFFTPDSLQITLSQQPENSSCRLMVDTLPHTILIKTHNNQLVIPISSGLHQYTIEFANKGFKTIRCTIDHDTFKNPVVNEWLYCNIPGPGISPNALHTWLDGAKNYTTQSLAAARQLLMQNTRTFQYSNDSAQLLAIARFCAGLCNAATGASGDSLGSMAPLEQIHLAQQCQAHMDCGNYAAIMQYLLVAANLPNRVITYQGPAGNWRYGVHYMNEVYLRQQQQWVLVDALNNIYMPHDSTRFYNAADVRKITATNGFSGKYIYSFYNDSLVQQPYSVKQQLHTYYNGNGSNICYLHPGGPTTVNSFDAFLEFYSFSRDYDLYSDEHQNNWAKIIVKELAAMAFVVLFIYFIVISFFGRYSKVKKQP
;
A
#
# COMPACT_ATOMS: atom_id res chain seq x y z
N MET A 1 18.45 -58.99 -17.81
CA MET A 1 19.27 -57.98 -17.08
C MET A 1 19.98 -56.91 -17.94
N PRO A 2 20.47 -57.13 -19.18
CA PRO A 2 21.23 -56.10 -19.91
C PRO A 2 20.40 -54.90 -20.39
N ILE A 3 19.14 -55.12 -20.78
CA ILE A 3 18.22 -54.05 -21.23
C ILE A 3 17.95 -53.03 -20.11
N PHE A 4 17.78 -53.50 -18.87
CA PHE A 4 17.52 -52.64 -17.71
C PHE A 4 18.72 -51.73 -17.39
N ASN A 5 19.95 -52.25 -17.53
CA ASN A 5 21.18 -51.48 -17.33
C ASN A 5 21.42 -50.43 -18.43
N ALA A 6 21.06 -50.73 -19.68
CA ALA A 6 21.18 -49.77 -20.78
C ALA A 6 20.18 -48.60 -20.65
N VAL A 7 18.93 -48.90 -20.27
CA VAL A 7 17.89 -47.88 -20.03
C VAL A 7 18.26 -46.96 -18.86
N MET A 8 18.79 -47.51 -17.76
CA MET A 8 19.25 -46.69 -16.63
C MET A 8 20.43 -45.77 -16.99
N LYS A 9 21.42 -46.27 -17.73
CA LYS A 9 22.55 -45.44 -18.21
C LYS A 9 22.08 -44.30 -19.10
N ARG A 10 21.16 -44.56 -20.04
CA ARG A 10 20.60 -43.52 -20.93
C ARG A 10 19.86 -42.43 -20.14
N LYS A 11 19.08 -42.81 -19.13
CA LYS A 11 18.39 -41.85 -18.23
C LYS A 11 19.40 -41.00 -17.45
N GLN A 12 20.46 -41.60 -16.91
CA GLN A 12 21.52 -40.89 -16.20
C GLN A 12 22.24 -39.88 -17.10
N THR A 13 22.54 -40.24 -18.34
CA THR A 13 23.16 -39.32 -19.31
C THR A 13 22.25 -38.14 -19.63
N ILE A 14 20.95 -38.38 -19.85
CA ILE A 14 19.99 -37.30 -20.10
C ILE A 14 19.94 -36.33 -18.90
N ILE A 15 19.84 -36.86 -17.68
CA ILE A 15 19.80 -36.02 -16.46
C ILE A 15 21.12 -35.25 -16.29
N ALA A 16 22.26 -35.89 -16.55
CA ALA A 16 23.57 -35.27 -16.45
C ALA A 16 23.79 -34.12 -17.46
N VAL A 17 23.06 -34.12 -18.59
CA VAL A 17 23.05 -33.01 -19.55
C VAL A 17 22.01 -31.95 -19.19
N MET A 18 20.83 -32.37 -18.74
CA MET A 18 19.74 -31.45 -18.38
C MET A 18 20.07 -30.61 -17.14
N LEU A 19 20.77 -31.15 -16.15
CA LEU A 19 21.13 -30.43 -14.93
C LEU A 19 22.02 -29.19 -15.20
N PRO A 20 23.14 -29.28 -15.95
CA PRO A 20 23.90 -28.11 -16.36
C PRO A 20 23.10 -27.08 -17.15
N LEU A 21 22.22 -27.52 -18.06
CA LEU A 21 21.37 -26.61 -18.83
C LEU A 21 20.39 -25.85 -17.93
N LEU A 22 19.73 -26.54 -17.00
CA LEU A 22 18.84 -25.91 -16.03
C LEU A 22 19.57 -24.99 -15.06
N LEU A 23 20.79 -25.35 -14.65
CA LEU A 23 21.65 -24.48 -13.85
C LEU A 23 21.99 -23.19 -14.61
N ALA A 24 22.43 -23.31 -15.87
CA ALA A 24 22.72 -22.16 -16.72
C ALA A 24 21.49 -21.26 -16.92
N SER A 25 20.31 -21.85 -17.15
CA SER A 25 19.04 -21.11 -17.24
C SER A 25 18.70 -20.37 -15.95
N ASN A 26 18.85 -21.00 -14.77
CA ASN A 26 18.60 -20.35 -13.49
C ASN A 26 19.60 -19.22 -13.21
N ILE A 27 20.88 -19.39 -13.57
CA ILE A 27 21.90 -18.33 -13.48
C ILE A 27 21.53 -17.16 -14.38
N TYR A 28 21.14 -17.41 -15.64
CA TYR A 28 20.69 -16.38 -16.57
C TYR A 28 19.49 -15.60 -16.01
N ILE A 29 18.48 -16.32 -15.49
CA ILE A 29 17.29 -15.72 -14.88
C ILE A 29 17.67 -14.84 -13.68
N LEU A 30 18.58 -15.30 -12.81
CA LEU A 30 19.02 -14.55 -11.63
C LEU A 30 19.82 -13.28 -11.97
N ILE A 31 20.68 -13.36 -12.99
CA ILE A 31 21.41 -12.20 -13.51
C ILE A 31 20.42 -11.18 -14.07
N ASN A 32 19.40 -11.64 -14.79
CA ASN A 32 18.34 -10.82 -15.40
C ASN A 32 17.12 -10.63 -14.48
N ARG A 33 17.26 -10.79 -13.15
CA ARG A 33 16.13 -10.78 -12.20
C ARG A 33 15.19 -9.57 -12.32
N ASN A 34 15.72 -8.40 -12.67
CA ASN A 34 14.96 -7.16 -12.80
C ASN A 34 14.26 -7.01 -14.16
N ASP A 35 14.59 -7.84 -15.15
CA ASP A 35 13.97 -7.85 -16.47
C ASP A 35 12.66 -8.67 -16.44
N GLY A 36 11.78 -8.36 -15.49
CA GLY A 36 10.45 -8.97 -15.36
C GLY A 36 10.40 -10.37 -14.75
N TYR A 37 11.53 -10.94 -14.29
CA TYR A 37 11.54 -12.23 -13.58
C TYR A 37 11.21 -12.11 -12.09
N LYS A 38 11.51 -10.97 -11.46
CA LYS A 38 11.15 -10.70 -10.06
C LYS A 38 9.65 -10.37 -9.99
N TYR A 39 8.94 -11.11 -9.13
CA TYR A 39 7.57 -10.76 -8.77
C TYR A 39 7.54 -9.47 -7.95
N MET A 40 6.64 -8.58 -8.34
CA MET A 40 6.35 -7.31 -7.68
C MET A 40 4.85 -7.28 -7.27
N PRO A 41 4.51 -6.93 -6.02
CA PRO A 41 3.14 -6.93 -5.51
C PRO A 41 2.41 -5.67 -5.95
N TYR A 42 2.17 -5.53 -7.26
CA TYR A 42 1.47 -4.37 -7.81
C TYR A 42 0.01 -4.36 -7.36
N THR A 43 -0.44 -3.19 -6.93
CA THR A 43 -1.79 -2.96 -6.43
C THR A 43 -2.37 -1.67 -7.04
N SER A 44 -3.67 -1.66 -7.24
CA SER A 44 -4.39 -0.52 -7.80
C SER A 44 -4.76 0.50 -6.73
N TYR A 45 -5.08 1.72 -7.16
CA TYR A 45 -5.57 2.78 -6.27
C TYR A 45 -6.75 2.31 -5.41
N ASN A 46 -7.71 1.58 -6.01
CA ASN A 46 -8.90 1.10 -5.32
C ASN A 46 -8.63 -0.04 -4.35
N GLN A 47 -7.53 -0.78 -4.49
CA GLN A 47 -7.12 -1.79 -3.53
C GLN A 47 -6.40 -1.15 -2.33
N LEU A 48 -5.66 -0.07 -2.55
CA LEU A 48 -4.88 0.63 -1.52
C LEU A 48 -5.66 1.62 -0.67
N TYR A 49 -6.60 2.34 -1.28
CA TYR A 49 -7.23 3.53 -0.72
C TYR A 49 -8.72 3.36 -0.42
N VAL A 50 -9.06 2.16 0.02
CA VAL A 50 -10.41 1.86 0.46
C VAL A 50 -10.74 2.70 1.68
N THR A 51 -11.79 3.50 1.51
CA THR A 51 -12.29 4.45 2.51
C THR A 51 -13.13 3.79 3.60
N ASP A 52 -13.23 2.46 3.63
CA ASP A 52 -13.71 1.67 4.76
C ASP A 52 -13.64 0.18 4.37
N ALA A 53 -12.93 -0.66 5.13
CA ALA A 53 -13.07 -2.11 4.95
C ALA A 53 -14.45 -2.61 5.45
N SER A 54 -15.20 -1.73 6.12
CA SER A 54 -16.45 -2.02 6.77
C SER A 54 -17.67 -1.68 5.88
N LEU A 55 -17.66 -0.59 5.09
CA LEU A 55 -18.72 -0.21 4.14
C LEU A 55 -18.25 -0.19 2.66
N TYR A 56 -18.70 -1.16 1.88
CA TYR A 56 -18.46 -1.31 0.45
C TYR A 56 -19.71 -1.87 -0.26
N ILE A 57 -19.71 -1.84 -1.58
CA ILE A 57 -20.78 -2.44 -2.41
C ILE A 57 -20.43 -3.90 -2.67
N GLN A 58 -21.22 -4.81 -2.12
CA GLN A 58 -21.08 -6.25 -2.35
C GLN A 58 -21.55 -6.64 -3.75
N GLU A 59 -22.70 -6.12 -4.16
CA GLU A 59 -23.32 -6.43 -5.44
C GLU A 59 -23.96 -5.17 -6.02
N LEU A 60 -23.96 -5.10 -7.35
CA LEU A 60 -24.63 -4.05 -8.11
C LEU A 60 -25.44 -4.70 -9.22
N PHE A 61 -26.67 -4.26 -9.41
CA PHE A 61 -27.53 -4.77 -10.46
C PHE A 61 -28.33 -3.63 -11.09
N PHE A 62 -28.21 -3.46 -12.39
CA PHE A 62 -28.99 -2.49 -13.15
C PHE A 62 -30.29 -3.12 -13.64
N THR A 63 -31.41 -2.45 -13.38
CA THR A 63 -32.67 -2.63 -14.10
C THR A 63 -32.79 -1.55 -15.19
N PRO A 64 -33.82 -1.60 -16.06
CA PRO A 64 -34.02 -0.56 -17.07
C PRO A 64 -34.23 0.86 -16.53
N ASP A 65 -34.59 1.00 -15.25
CA ASP A 65 -35.03 2.25 -14.61
C ASP A 65 -34.45 2.46 -13.20
N SER A 66 -33.70 1.49 -12.67
CA SER A 66 -33.12 1.57 -11.34
C SER A 66 -31.77 0.89 -11.24
N LEU A 67 -31.01 1.29 -10.23
CA LEU A 67 -29.81 0.63 -9.79
C LEU A 67 -30.07 0.03 -8.41
N GLN A 68 -29.86 -1.27 -8.28
CA GLN A 68 -29.83 -1.97 -7.00
C GLN A 68 -28.40 -2.07 -6.50
N ILE A 69 -28.15 -1.64 -5.27
CA ILE A 69 -26.85 -1.70 -4.59
C ILE A 69 -27.03 -2.52 -3.32
N THR A 70 -26.25 -3.59 -3.15
CA THR A 70 -26.16 -4.31 -1.89
C THR A 70 -24.92 -3.84 -1.13
N LEU A 71 -25.11 -3.30 0.08
CA LEU A 71 -24.03 -2.82 0.93
C LEU A 71 -23.51 -3.93 1.87
N SER A 72 -22.24 -3.85 2.24
CA SER A 72 -21.61 -4.76 3.20
C SER A 72 -22.12 -4.64 4.64
N GLN A 73 -22.83 -3.55 4.95
CA GLN A 73 -23.42 -3.30 6.27
C GLN A 73 -24.86 -2.81 6.14
N GLN A 74 -25.65 -3.12 7.17
CA GLN A 74 -27.00 -2.61 7.31
C GLN A 74 -26.97 -1.20 7.89
N PRO A 75 -27.48 -0.20 7.18
CA PRO A 75 -27.75 1.08 7.81
C PRO A 75 -28.93 0.94 8.77
N GLU A 76 -28.68 1.19 10.05
CA GLU A 76 -29.71 1.13 11.10
C GLU A 76 -30.82 2.15 10.79
N ASN A 77 -32.05 1.66 10.61
CA ASN A 77 -33.29 2.45 10.53
C ASN A 77 -33.30 3.64 9.55
N SER A 78 -32.85 3.51 8.29
CA SER A 78 -32.66 4.69 7.44
C SER A 78 -33.49 4.71 6.15
N SER A 79 -34.51 5.55 6.14
CA SER A 79 -34.82 6.30 4.92
C SER A 79 -33.57 7.11 4.54
N CYS A 80 -33.16 7.08 3.29
CA CYS A 80 -32.03 7.85 2.76
C CYS A 80 -32.55 8.96 1.86
N ARG A 81 -31.83 10.07 1.85
CA ARG A 81 -32.05 11.17 0.92
C ARG A 81 -31.21 10.94 -0.32
N LEU A 82 -31.86 10.83 -1.47
CA LEU A 82 -31.22 10.77 -2.77
C LEU A 82 -31.32 12.15 -3.43
N MET A 83 -30.18 12.68 -3.86
CA MET A 83 -30.08 13.87 -4.68
C MET A 83 -29.47 13.50 -6.03
N VAL A 84 -30.03 14.02 -7.12
CA VAL A 84 -29.53 13.84 -8.49
C VAL A 84 -29.12 15.20 -9.04
N ASP A 85 -27.90 15.31 -9.59
CA ASP A 85 -27.38 16.50 -10.28
C ASP A 85 -27.59 17.84 -9.59
N THR A 86 -27.15 18.01 -8.35
CA THR A 86 -27.33 19.26 -7.56
C THR A 86 -28.77 19.79 -7.47
N LEU A 87 -29.77 19.06 -8.00
CA LEU A 87 -31.15 19.49 -8.03
C LEU A 87 -31.71 19.39 -6.60
N PRO A 88 -32.58 20.33 -6.20
CA PRO A 88 -33.16 20.37 -4.85
C PRO A 88 -34.17 19.23 -4.58
N HIS A 89 -34.48 18.40 -5.59
CA HIS A 89 -35.41 17.29 -5.48
C HIS A 89 -34.77 16.16 -4.68
N THR A 90 -35.14 16.08 -3.40
CA THR A 90 -34.73 14.99 -2.53
C THR A 90 -35.74 13.86 -2.61
N ILE A 91 -35.31 12.71 -3.16
CA ILE A 91 -36.13 11.50 -3.16
C ILE A 91 -35.83 10.73 -1.87
N LEU A 92 -36.87 10.33 -1.15
CA LEU A 92 -36.70 9.42 -0.01
C LEU A 92 -36.69 7.99 -0.52
N ILE A 93 -35.54 7.33 -0.42
CA ILE A 93 -35.38 5.90 -0.70
C ILE A 93 -35.32 5.13 0.61
N LYS A 94 -35.82 3.89 0.63
CA LYS A 94 -35.75 3.02 1.82
C LYS A 94 -34.70 1.94 1.59
N THR A 95 -33.94 1.65 2.64
CA THR A 95 -33.05 0.48 2.67
C THR A 95 -33.80 -0.74 3.17
N HIS A 96 -33.66 -1.88 2.49
CA HIS A 96 -34.17 -3.16 2.95
C HIS A 96 -33.05 -4.21 2.91
N ASN A 97 -32.71 -4.83 4.05
CA ASN A 97 -31.64 -5.84 4.14
C ASN A 97 -30.33 -5.43 3.43
N ASN A 98 -29.84 -4.23 3.74
CA ASN A 98 -28.61 -3.62 3.16
C ASN A 98 -28.72 -3.23 1.69
N GLN A 99 -29.86 -3.46 1.06
CA GLN A 99 -30.10 -3.12 -0.33
C GLN A 99 -30.68 -1.72 -0.45
N LEU A 100 -30.12 -0.94 -1.39
CA LEU A 100 -30.64 0.33 -1.87
C LEU A 100 -31.17 0.13 -3.29
N VAL A 101 -32.34 0.69 -3.58
CA VAL A 101 -32.87 0.80 -4.94
C VAL A 101 -32.93 2.27 -5.29
N ILE A 102 -32.13 2.65 -6.29
CA ILE A 102 -31.95 4.03 -6.72
C ILE A 102 -32.61 4.18 -8.08
N PRO A 103 -33.62 5.04 -8.25
CA PRO A 103 -34.10 5.37 -9.59
C PRO A 103 -32.98 6.05 -10.39
N ILE A 104 -32.74 5.58 -11.61
CA ILE A 104 -31.71 6.15 -12.50
C ILE A 104 -32.37 6.92 -13.65
N SER A 105 -31.75 8.02 -14.04
CA SER A 105 -32.14 8.87 -15.17
C SER A 105 -31.28 8.57 -16.38
N SER A 106 -31.83 8.73 -17.59
CA SER A 106 -31.13 8.49 -18.86
C SER A 106 -30.01 9.51 -19.08
N GLY A 107 -28.83 9.04 -19.46
CA GLY A 107 -27.62 9.82 -19.63
C GLY A 107 -26.72 9.84 -18.40
N LEU A 108 -25.77 10.78 -18.40
CA LEU A 108 -24.74 10.92 -17.37
C LEU A 108 -25.23 11.77 -16.20
N HIS A 109 -25.34 11.15 -15.02
CA HIS A 109 -25.86 11.81 -13.81
C HIS A 109 -25.02 11.50 -12.57
N GLN A 110 -24.98 12.46 -11.64
CA GLN A 110 -24.37 12.34 -10.31
C GLN A 110 -25.44 12.08 -9.25
N TYR A 111 -25.25 11.02 -8.47
CA TYR A 111 -26.16 10.60 -7.41
C TYR A 111 -25.46 10.77 -6.07
N THR A 112 -26.12 11.44 -5.13
CA THR A 112 -25.67 11.60 -3.73
C THR A 112 -26.71 11.00 -2.80
N ILE A 113 -26.30 10.02 -2.00
CA ILE A 113 -27.13 9.28 -1.06
C ILE A 113 -26.71 9.65 0.36
N GLU A 114 -27.54 10.38 1.08
CA GLU A 114 -27.32 10.75 2.47
C GLU A 114 -28.19 9.89 3.38
N PHE A 115 -27.55 9.19 4.32
CA PHE A 115 -28.26 8.39 5.30
C PHE A 115 -28.73 9.26 6.47
N ALA A 116 -29.92 8.98 7.00
CA ALA A 116 -30.44 9.68 8.18
C ALA A 116 -29.55 9.46 9.43
N ASN A 117 -28.90 8.30 9.52
CA ASN A 117 -27.90 8.03 10.54
C ASN A 117 -26.60 8.76 10.19
N LYS A 118 -26.22 9.74 11.02
CA LYS A 118 -24.97 10.51 10.86
C LYS A 118 -23.68 9.67 10.94
N GLY A 119 -23.78 8.42 11.38
CA GLY A 119 -22.68 7.46 11.36
C GLY A 119 -22.44 6.79 10.00
N PHE A 120 -23.40 6.85 9.06
CA PHE A 120 -23.25 6.29 7.72
C PHE A 120 -22.74 7.33 6.72
N LYS A 121 -21.70 6.97 5.97
CA LYS A 121 -21.07 7.84 4.98
C LYS A 121 -22.03 8.13 3.82
N THR A 122 -22.09 9.38 3.39
CA THR A 122 -22.76 9.77 2.14
C THR A 122 -22.12 9.03 0.97
N ILE A 123 -22.92 8.29 0.20
CA ILE A 123 -22.45 7.64 -1.03
C ILE A 123 -22.59 8.63 -2.17
N ARG A 124 -21.54 8.78 -2.97
CA ARG A 124 -21.54 9.59 -4.19
C ARG A 124 -21.12 8.70 -5.34
N CYS A 125 -21.96 8.61 -6.37
CA CYS A 125 -21.64 7.88 -7.58
C CYS A 125 -22.02 8.64 -8.84
N THR A 126 -21.37 8.26 -9.94
CA THR A 126 -21.65 8.79 -11.28
C THR A 126 -21.99 7.61 -12.18
N ILE A 127 -23.14 7.70 -12.83
CA ILE A 127 -23.70 6.64 -13.67
C ILE A 127 -24.02 7.25 -15.02
N ASP A 128 -23.60 6.58 -16.09
CA ASP A 128 -24.11 6.82 -17.45
C ASP A 128 -25.11 5.71 -17.80
N HIS A 129 -26.36 6.09 -18.02
CA HIS A 129 -27.46 5.17 -18.31
C HIS A 129 -27.96 5.39 -19.74
N ASP A 130 -27.41 4.63 -20.69
CA ASP A 130 -27.72 4.76 -22.11
C ASP A 130 -28.92 3.89 -22.50
N THR A 131 -30.11 4.49 -22.38
CA THR A 131 -31.39 3.88 -22.78
C THR A 131 -31.55 3.77 -24.31
N PHE A 132 -30.66 4.36 -25.11
CA PHE A 132 -30.77 4.35 -26.58
C PHE A 132 -30.11 3.13 -27.22
N LYS A 133 -29.33 2.35 -26.47
CA LYS A 133 -28.73 1.09 -26.92
C LYS A 133 -29.61 -0.11 -26.55
N ASN A 134 -29.57 -1.15 -27.39
CA ASN A 134 -30.20 -2.46 -27.12
C ASN A 134 -29.13 -3.57 -27.19
N PRO A 135 -28.78 -4.23 -26.07
CA PRO A 135 -29.30 -4.01 -24.72
C PRO A 135 -28.90 -2.64 -24.14
N VAL A 136 -29.67 -2.14 -23.17
CA VAL A 136 -29.34 -0.92 -22.41
C VAL A 136 -27.93 -1.05 -21.85
N VAL A 137 -27.10 -0.03 -22.08
CA VAL A 137 -25.74 0.01 -21.57
C VAL A 137 -25.72 0.89 -20.33
N ASN A 138 -25.20 0.35 -19.23
CA ASN A 138 -25.05 1.04 -17.96
C ASN A 138 -23.57 1.11 -17.62
N GLU A 139 -23.05 2.30 -17.40
CA GLU A 139 -21.66 2.50 -16.99
C GLU A 139 -21.61 3.11 -15.59
N TRP A 140 -20.99 2.40 -14.66
CA TRP A 140 -20.69 2.92 -13.35
C TRP A 140 -19.31 3.58 -13.36
N LEU A 141 -19.29 4.91 -13.49
CA LEU A 141 -18.05 5.66 -13.75
C LEU A 141 -17.28 6.02 -12.47
N TYR A 142 -17.98 6.30 -11.38
CA TYR A 142 -17.35 6.70 -10.12
C TYR A 142 -18.17 6.24 -8.92
N CYS A 143 -17.49 5.84 -7.84
CA CYS A 143 -18.07 5.75 -6.51
C CYS A 143 -17.04 6.18 -5.46
N ASN A 144 -17.49 6.83 -4.40
CA ASN A 144 -16.63 7.17 -3.25
C ASN A 144 -16.52 6.03 -2.22
N ILE A 145 -17.02 4.83 -2.53
CA ILE A 145 -16.84 3.57 -1.80
C ILE A 145 -16.48 2.45 -2.79
N PRO A 146 -15.80 1.35 -2.36
CA PRO A 146 -15.44 0.26 -3.27
C PRO A 146 -16.66 -0.43 -3.88
N GLY A 147 -16.54 -0.79 -5.17
CA GLY A 147 -17.52 -1.58 -5.92
C GLY A 147 -17.35 -3.11 -5.75
N PRO A 148 -18.28 -3.90 -6.31
CA PRO A 148 -18.19 -5.36 -6.34
C PRO A 148 -16.89 -5.87 -6.96
N GLY A 149 -16.40 -7.01 -6.48
CA GLY A 149 -15.17 -7.65 -6.97
C GLY A 149 -13.86 -6.97 -6.53
N ILE A 150 -13.94 -5.80 -5.87
CA ILE A 150 -12.80 -5.18 -5.19
C ILE A 150 -12.75 -5.73 -3.77
N SER A 151 -11.86 -6.70 -3.51
CA SER A 151 -11.56 -7.12 -2.14
C SER A 151 -10.66 -6.05 -1.51
N PRO A 152 -11.15 -5.29 -0.54
CA PRO A 152 -10.35 -4.24 0.06
C PRO A 152 -9.22 -4.87 0.87
N ASN A 153 -7.99 -4.38 0.73
CA ASN A 153 -6.97 -4.66 1.75
C ASN A 153 -7.51 -4.08 3.05
N ALA A 154 -7.87 -4.95 3.98
CA ALA A 154 -8.61 -4.51 5.13
C ALA A 154 -7.75 -3.55 5.96
N LEU A 155 -8.37 -2.50 6.49
CA LEU A 155 -7.70 -1.49 7.33
C LEU A 155 -6.86 -2.16 8.45
N HIS A 156 -7.25 -3.36 8.90
CA HIS A 156 -6.51 -4.16 9.86
C HIS A 156 -5.06 -4.45 9.46
N THR A 157 -4.75 -4.62 8.16
CA THR A 157 -3.39 -4.84 7.67
C THR A 157 -2.45 -3.72 8.12
N TRP A 158 -2.97 -2.49 8.23
CA TRP A 158 -2.21 -1.30 8.65
C TRP A 158 -2.37 -0.96 10.14
N LEU A 159 -3.37 -1.54 10.82
CA LEU A 159 -3.58 -1.38 12.26
C LEU A 159 -2.62 -2.25 13.10
N ASP A 160 -2.00 -3.26 12.48
CA ASP A 160 -1.02 -4.13 13.10
C ASP A 160 0.34 -3.46 13.39
N GLY A 161 0.52 -2.18 13.06
CA GLY A 161 1.72 -1.39 13.37
C GLY A 161 2.17 -1.44 14.84
N ALA A 162 1.23 -1.65 15.77
CA ALA A 162 1.54 -1.83 17.19
C ALA A 162 2.38 -3.09 17.47
N LYS A 163 2.30 -4.13 16.63
CA LYS A 163 3.10 -5.36 16.76
C LYS A 163 4.60 -5.10 16.60
N ASN A 164 4.99 -3.99 16.00
CA ASN A 164 6.39 -3.60 15.82
C ASN A 164 7.02 -3.06 17.09
N TYR A 165 6.23 -2.77 18.13
CA TYR A 165 6.70 -2.09 19.34
C TYR A 165 6.31 -2.88 20.58
N THR A 166 7.20 -2.90 21.57
CA THR A 166 6.88 -3.48 22.88
C THR A 166 5.84 -2.62 23.60
N THR A 167 5.06 -3.24 24.50
CA THR A 167 4.09 -2.51 25.33
C THR A 167 4.74 -1.39 26.13
N GLN A 168 5.95 -1.61 26.66
CA GLN A 168 6.73 -0.60 27.38
C GLN A 168 7.11 0.58 26.47
N SER A 169 7.56 0.29 25.24
CA SER A 169 7.89 1.33 24.26
C SER A 169 6.66 2.18 23.91
N LEU A 170 5.51 1.56 23.67
CA LEU A 170 4.27 2.31 23.40
C LEU A 170 3.78 3.11 24.61
N ALA A 171 3.97 2.61 25.83
CA ALA A 171 3.65 3.36 27.04
C ALA A 171 4.52 4.63 27.18
N ALA A 172 5.82 4.53 26.88
CA ALA A 172 6.73 5.68 26.87
C ALA A 172 6.33 6.72 25.82
N ALA A 173 5.98 6.30 24.60
CA ALA A 173 5.46 7.21 23.57
C ALA A 173 4.17 7.93 23.99
N ARG A 174 3.24 7.22 24.62
CA ARG A 174 2.01 7.83 25.14
C ARG A 174 2.31 8.87 26.21
N GLN A 175 3.24 8.58 27.12
CA GLN A 175 3.68 9.54 28.13
C GLN A 175 4.31 10.77 27.50
N LEU A 176 5.19 10.59 26.51
CA LEU A 176 5.79 11.68 25.76
C LEU A 176 4.71 12.58 25.10
N LEU A 177 3.72 11.97 24.42
CA LEU A 177 2.61 12.70 23.81
C LEU A 177 1.77 13.44 24.85
N MET A 178 1.42 12.82 25.99
CA MET A 178 0.66 13.48 27.05
C MET A 178 1.39 14.70 27.64
N GLN A 179 2.72 14.65 27.72
CA GLN A 179 3.53 15.73 28.28
C GLN A 179 3.75 16.89 27.31
N ASN A 180 3.85 16.60 26.00
CA ASN A 180 4.32 17.57 25.01
C ASN A 180 3.23 18.02 24.03
N THR A 181 2.07 17.35 24.01
CA THR A 181 1.00 17.64 23.05
C THR A 181 -0.38 17.61 23.70
N ARG A 182 -1.40 18.03 22.94
CA ARG A 182 -2.82 17.87 23.30
C ARG A 182 -3.48 16.71 22.56
N THR A 183 -2.70 15.77 22.02
CA THR A 183 -3.21 14.68 21.15
C THR A 183 -4.40 13.97 21.80
N PHE A 184 -4.30 13.52 23.05
CA PHE A 184 -5.38 12.79 23.72
C PHE A 184 -6.55 13.65 24.20
N GLN A 185 -6.49 14.97 24.05
CA GLN A 185 -7.60 15.89 24.37
C GLN A 185 -8.54 16.09 23.17
N TYR A 186 -8.12 15.71 21.96
CA TYR A 186 -8.91 15.88 20.75
C TYR A 186 -9.77 14.66 20.44
N SER A 187 -11.02 14.90 20.07
CA SER A 187 -11.99 13.87 19.70
C SER A 187 -11.93 13.44 18.23
N ASN A 188 -11.12 14.10 17.39
CA ASN A 188 -11.01 13.80 15.96
C ASN A 188 -9.56 13.56 15.52
N ASP A 189 -9.38 12.65 14.57
CA ASP A 189 -8.07 12.17 14.13
C ASP A 189 -7.25 13.27 13.44
N SER A 190 -7.90 14.20 12.74
CA SER A 190 -7.23 15.33 12.08
C SER A 190 -6.51 16.22 13.11
N ALA A 191 -7.19 16.58 14.20
CA ALA A 191 -6.61 17.39 15.26
C ALA A 191 -5.54 16.61 16.05
N GLN A 192 -5.73 15.31 16.27
CA GLN A 192 -4.71 14.43 16.86
C GLN A 192 -3.44 14.38 16.00
N LEU A 193 -3.60 14.20 14.69
CA LEU A 193 -2.52 14.21 13.72
C LEU A 193 -1.78 15.55 13.72
N LEU A 194 -2.49 16.68 13.66
CA LEU A 194 -1.87 18.00 13.67
C LEU A 194 -1.12 18.28 14.98
N ALA A 195 -1.58 17.77 16.12
CA ALA A 195 -0.86 17.88 17.38
C ALA A 195 0.47 17.10 17.38
N ILE A 196 0.48 15.91 16.78
CA ILE A 196 1.70 15.09 16.60
C ILE A 196 2.62 15.74 15.57
N ALA A 197 2.08 16.21 14.44
CA ALA A 197 2.81 16.90 13.40
C ALA A 197 3.52 18.15 13.93
N ARG A 198 2.84 18.93 14.78
CA ARG A 198 3.45 20.08 15.46
C ARG A 198 4.66 19.66 16.30
N PHE A 199 4.53 18.59 17.09
CA PHE A 199 5.63 18.07 17.89
C PHE A 199 6.82 17.65 17.00
N CYS A 200 6.57 16.88 15.94
CA CYS A 200 7.61 16.46 15.01
C CYS A 200 8.29 17.63 14.29
N ALA A 201 7.52 18.65 13.88
CA ALA A 201 8.05 19.86 13.25
C ALA A 201 8.92 20.71 14.19
N GLY A 202 8.72 20.58 15.51
CA GLY A 202 9.53 21.24 16.54
C GLY A 202 10.81 20.48 16.91
N LEU A 203 11.04 19.27 16.40
CA LEU A 203 12.27 18.52 16.66
C LEU A 203 13.47 19.18 15.99
N CYS A 204 14.55 19.37 16.75
CA CYS A 204 15.76 19.97 16.24
C CYS A 204 16.49 19.02 15.29
N ASN A 205 16.83 19.51 14.10
CA ASN A 205 17.64 18.79 13.13
C ASN A 205 18.98 19.53 12.93
N ALA A 206 19.97 19.17 13.73
CA ALA A 206 21.25 19.84 13.77
C ALA A 206 22.27 19.13 12.86
N ALA A 207 22.90 19.86 11.94
CA ALA A 207 23.90 19.30 11.02
C ALA A 207 25.12 18.68 11.71
N THR A 208 25.38 19.04 12.97
CA THR A 208 26.47 18.51 13.81
C THR A 208 26.05 17.31 14.68
N GLY A 209 24.78 16.89 14.61
CA GLY A 209 24.27 15.77 15.39
C GLY A 209 24.67 14.41 14.84
N ALA A 210 24.25 13.34 15.53
CA ALA A 210 24.39 11.97 15.03
C ALA A 210 23.69 11.83 13.66
N SER A 211 24.38 11.25 12.67
CA SER A 211 23.89 11.12 11.30
C SER A 211 22.67 10.21 11.19
N GLY A 212 21.83 10.44 10.19
CA GLY A 212 20.62 9.66 9.91
C GLY A 212 20.84 8.13 9.88
N ASP A 213 21.91 7.66 9.24
CA ASP A 213 22.27 6.23 9.22
C ASP A 213 22.50 5.65 10.62
N SER A 214 23.22 6.38 11.47
CA SER A 214 23.45 5.98 12.87
C SER A 214 22.15 5.98 13.65
N LEU A 215 21.32 7.01 13.48
CA LEU A 215 20.01 7.12 14.13
C LEU A 215 19.04 6.04 13.65
N GLY A 216 19.13 5.61 12.38
CA GLY A 216 18.26 4.59 11.79
C GLY A 216 18.38 3.22 12.45
N SER A 217 19.51 2.97 13.14
CA SER A 217 19.72 1.77 13.96
C SER A 217 19.15 1.87 15.38
N MET A 218 18.76 3.07 15.83
CA MET A 218 18.24 3.35 17.17
C MET A 218 16.72 3.28 17.21
N ALA A 219 16.17 3.03 18.40
CA ALA A 219 14.72 3.06 18.59
C ALA A 219 14.17 4.50 18.38
N PRO A 220 12.95 4.68 17.84
CA PRO A 220 12.40 6.01 17.59
C PRO A 220 12.36 6.93 18.82
N LEU A 221 12.16 6.38 20.02
CA LEU A 221 12.20 7.15 21.27
C LEU A 221 13.58 7.76 21.54
N GLU A 222 14.66 7.02 21.27
CA GLU A 222 16.03 7.51 21.44
C GLU A 222 16.34 8.61 20.42
N GLN A 223 15.89 8.43 19.17
CA GLN A 223 16.01 9.46 18.12
C GLN A 223 15.30 10.76 18.55
N ILE A 224 14.10 10.66 19.13
CA ILE A 224 13.37 11.81 19.67
C ILE A 224 14.17 12.51 20.77
N HIS A 225 14.72 11.77 21.74
CA HIS A 225 15.49 12.36 22.84
C HIS A 225 16.73 13.11 22.35
N LEU A 226 17.48 12.54 21.40
CA LEU A 226 18.61 13.22 20.77
C LEU A 226 18.16 14.47 20.00
N ALA A 227 17.06 14.40 19.27
CA ALA A 227 16.51 15.55 18.55
C ALA A 227 16.02 16.66 19.49
N GLN A 228 15.44 16.34 20.65
CA GLN A 228 15.08 17.34 21.68
C GLN A 228 16.30 18.05 22.28
N GLN A 229 17.48 17.44 22.21
CA GLN A 229 18.75 17.99 22.68
C GLN A 229 19.56 18.66 21.56
N CYS A 230 19.02 18.79 20.34
CA CYS A 230 19.76 19.23 19.15
C CYS A 230 21.01 18.38 18.85
N GLN A 231 20.98 17.09 19.16
CA GLN A 231 22.06 16.13 18.94
C GLN A 231 21.77 15.13 17.81
N ALA A 232 20.74 15.38 16.99
CA ALA A 232 20.35 14.52 15.88
C ALA A 232 20.40 15.25 14.54
N HIS A 233 20.99 14.60 13.52
CA HIS A 233 20.89 14.99 12.12
C HIS A 233 19.98 13.99 11.39
N MET A 234 18.68 14.30 11.35
CA MET A 234 17.64 13.38 10.88
C MET A 234 17.38 13.51 9.39
N ASP A 235 17.15 12.37 8.74
CA ASP A 235 16.71 12.26 7.34
C ASP A 235 15.24 11.81 7.23
N CYS A 236 14.78 11.59 6.00
CA CYS A 236 13.41 11.16 5.72
C CYS A 236 13.02 9.84 6.42
N GLY A 237 13.96 8.89 6.55
CA GLY A 237 13.72 7.61 7.22
C GLY A 237 13.50 7.81 8.71
N ASN A 238 14.32 8.65 9.36
CA ASN A 238 14.16 8.98 10.78
C ASN A 238 12.81 9.65 11.06
N TYR A 239 12.45 10.67 10.28
CA TYR A 239 11.17 11.37 10.44
C TYR A 239 9.98 10.44 10.22
N ALA A 240 10.02 9.56 9.22
CA ALA A 240 8.94 8.63 8.94
C ALA A 240 8.77 7.59 10.07
N ALA A 241 9.87 7.12 10.65
CA ALA A 241 9.86 6.19 11.78
C ALA A 241 9.35 6.84 13.06
N ILE A 242 9.82 8.06 13.40
CA ILE A 242 9.34 8.84 14.54
C ILE A 242 7.84 9.12 14.42
N MET A 243 7.40 9.58 13.25
CA MET A 243 5.99 9.86 12.98
C MET A 243 5.15 8.59 13.14
N GLN A 244 5.53 7.47 12.51
CA GLN A 244 4.83 6.20 12.67
C GLN A 244 4.73 5.78 14.15
N TYR A 245 5.83 5.84 14.89
CA TYR A 245 5.86 5.46 16.31
C TYR A 245 4.87 6.25 17.16
N LEU A 246 4.81 7.57 16.97
CA LEU A 246 3.88 8.45 17.69
C LEU A 246 2.43 8.23 17.26
N LEU A 247 2.17 8.02 15.98
CA LEU A 247 0.83 7.73 15.45
C LEU A 247 0.29 6.40 15.99
N VAL A 248 1.12 5.36 16.03
CA VAL A 248 0.76 4.05 16.62
C VAL A 248 0.45 4.22 18.11
N ALA A 249 1.25 4.99 18.85
CA ALA A 249 0.99 5.27 20.27
C ALA A 249 -0.34 6.00 20.51
N ALA A 250 -0.72 6.89 19.59
CA ALA A 250 -1.98 7.62 19.57
C ALA A 250 -3.18 6.81 19.00
N ASN A 251 -2.96 5.54 18.60
CA ASN A 251 -3.97 4.70 17.98
C ASN A 251 -4.57 5.30 16.69
N LEU A 252 -3.72 5.96 15.90
CA LEU A 252 -4.06 6.45 14.56
C LEU A 252 -3.59 5.43 13.52
N PRO A 253 -4.49 4.90 12.67
CA PRO A 253 -4.10 3.97 11.61
C PRO A 253 -3.16 4.67 10.65
N ASN A 254 -2.00 4.09 10.39
CA ASN A 254 -0.96 4.72 9.60
C ASN A 254 -0.11 3.68 8.88
N ARG A 255 0.62 4.12 7.86
CA ARG A 255 1.60 3.30 7.14
C ARG A 255 2.79 4.14 6.70
N VAL A 256 3.94 3.49 6.57
CA VAL A 256 5.13 4.11 5.98
C VAL A 256 5.08 3.86 4.48
N ILE A 257 5.40 4.91 3.73
CA ILE A 257 5.49 4.88 2.28
C ILE A 257 6.87 5.34 1.83
N THR A 258 7.30 4.85 0.67
CA THR A 258 8.57 5.26 0.07
C THR A 258 8.50 5.19 -1.44
N TYR A 259 9.54 5.68 -2.11
CA TYR A 259 9.73 5.51 -3.54
C TYR A 259 10.63 4.30 -3.80
N GLN A 260 10.14 3.36 -4.60
CA GLN A 260 10.88 2.16 -4.94
C GLN A 260 10.78 1.87 -6.43
N GLY A 261 11.88 1.47 -7.04
CA GLY A 261 11.89 0.94 -8.39
C GLY A 261 12.88 -0.22 -8.52
N PRO A 262 13.07 -0.75 -9.74
CA PRO A 262 14.07 -1.79 -9.98
C PRO A 262 15.45 -1.37 -9.45
N ALA A 263 16.13 -2.30 -8.77
CA ALA A 263 17.45 -2.08 -8.18
C ALA A 263 18.52 -2.82 -9.00
N GLY A 264 19.33 -2.07 -9.76
CA GLY A 264 20.43 -2.58 -10.58
C GLY A 264 21.79 -2.09 -10.08
N ASN A 265 22.71 -1.75 -11.00
CA ASN A 265 23.92 -0.96 -10.69
C ASN A 265 23.61 0.53 -10.44
N TRP A 266 22.34 0.90 -10.44
CA TRP A 266 21.80 2.20 -10.07
C TRP A 266 20.52 1.97 -9.25
N ARG A 267 20.09 2.99 -8.50
CA ARG A 267 18.84 2.98 -7.74
C ARG A 267 18.11 4.30 -7.89
N TYR A 268 16.79 4.25 -7.73
CA TYR A 268 15.98 5.45 -7.55
C TYR A 268 16.38 6.18 -6.28
N GLY A 269 16.20 7.51 -6.29
CA GLY A 269 16.23 8.28 -5.06
C GLY A 269 15.15 7.76 -4.10
N VAL A 270 15.51 7.63 -2.83
CA VAL A 270 14.63 7.11 -1.78
C VAL A 270 14.18 8.28 -0.91
N HIS A 271 12.87 8.35 -0.65
CA HIS A 271 12.30 9.30 0.30
C HIS A 271 11.14 8.65 1.04
N TYR A 272 11.27 8.59 2.36
CA TYR A 272 10.28 7.99 3.24
C TYR A 272 9.30 9.05 3.75
N MET A 273 8.02 8.68 3.78
CA MET A 273 6.92 9.50 4.29
C MET A 273 5.90 8.60 4.99
N ASN A 274 4.82 9.17 5.49
CA ASN A 274 3.72 8.42 6.07
C ASN A 274 2.39 8.74 5.38
N GLU A 275 1.45 7.83 5.51
CA GLU A 275 0.04 8.14 5.36
C GLU A 275 -0.71 7.82 6.64
N VAL A 276 -1.73 8.60 6.92
CA VAL A 276 -2.60 8.42 8.09
C VAL A 276 -4.02 8.30 7.62
N TYR A 277 -4.73 7.30 8.13
CA TYR A 277 -6.15 7.15 7.88
C TYR A 277 -6.94 7.97 8.88
N LEU A 278 -7.63 8.99 8.39
CA LEU A 278 -8.49 9.82 9.23
C LEU A 278 -9.88 9.20 9.27
N ARG A 279 -10.27 8.63 10.41
CA ARG A 279 -11.54 7.88 10.52
C ARG A 279 -12.77 8.76 10.31
N GLN A 280 -12.73 10.03 10.72
CA GLN A 280 -13.87 10.93 10.53
C GLN A 280 -14.05 11.33 9.06
N GLN A 281 -12.95 11.43 8.31
CA GLN A 281 -12.96 11.73 6.87
C GLN A 281 -13.01 10.47 6.00
N GLN A 282 -12.78 9.29 6.61
CA GLN A 282 -12.68 8.01 5.93
C GLN A 282 -11.71 8.08 4.75
N GLN A 283 -10.53 8.66 4.99
CA GLN A 283 -9.57 8.95 3.94
C GLN A 283 -8.13 8.84 4.44
N TRP A 284 -7.27 8.28 3.60
CA TRP A 284 -5.82 8.37 3.76
C TRP A 284 -5.33 9.76 3.37
N VAL A 285 -4.46 10.32 4.21
CA VAL A 285 -3.82 11.61 3.96
C VAL A 285 -2.31 11.49 4.03
N LEU A 286 -1.62 12.17 3.12
CA LEU A 286 -0.16 12.21 3.09
C LEU A 286 0.38 13.03 4.27
N VAL A 287 1.47 12.55 4.85
CA VAL A 287 2.27 13.21 5.87
C VAL A 287 3.74 13.07 5.50
N ASP A 288 4.40 14.20 5.24
CA ASP A 288 5.83 14.26 4.99
C ASP A 288 6.46 15.21 6.02
N ALA A 289 6.88 14.61 7.13
CA ALA A 289 7.37 15.34 8.29
C ALA A 289 8.74 15.99 8.05
N LEU A 290 9.59 15.41 7.20
CA LEU A 290 10.86 16.02 6.82
C LEU A 290 10.62 17.36 6.11
N ASN A 291 9.64 17.38 5.20
CA ASN A 291 9.36 18.57 4.38
C ASN A 291 8.33 19.53 4.98
N ASN A 292 7.84 19.23 6.19
CA ASN A 292 6.81 20.01 6.87
C ASN A 292 5.52 20.12 6.02
N ILE A 293 5.11 19.01 5.38
CA ILE A 293 3.91 18.91 4.56
C ILE A 293 2.93 17.97 5.25
N TYR A 294 1.80 18.51 5.70
CA TYR A 294 0.76 17.75 6.40
C TYR A 294 -0.60 17.93 5.73
N MET A 295 -1.32 16.82 5.57
CA MET A 295 -2.68 16.75 5.04
C MET A 295 -2.89 17.65 3.81
N PRO A 296 -2.17 17.41 2.69
CA PRO A 296 -2.40 18.18 1.48
C PRO A 296 -3.85 18.06 1.01
N HIS A 297 -4.41 19.14 0.47
CA HIS A 297 -5.85 19.22 0.18
C HIS A 297 -6.21 20.27 -0.87
N ASP A 298 -7.47 20.25 -1.28
CA ASP A 298 -8.17 21.38 -1.87
C ASP A 298 -9.48 21.66 -1.13
N SER A 299 -10.40 22.40 -1.76
CA SER A 299 -11.72 22.69 -1.20
C SER A 299 -12.63 21.45 -1.07
N THR A 300 -12.25 20.31 -1.65
CA THR A 300 -13.11 19.13 -1.79
C THR A 300 -12.63 17.93 -0.96
N ARG A 301 -11.31 17.72 -0.86
CA ARG A 301 -10.74 16.52 -0.24
C ARG A 301 -9.29 16.69 0.18
N PHE A 302 -8.81 15.74 0.97
CA PHE A 302 -7.37 15.56 1.22
C PHE A 302 -6.72 14.74 0.08
N TYR A 303 -5.39 14.69 0.08
CA TYR A 303 -4.61 13.91 -0.87
C TYR A 303 -3.73 12.91 -0.14
N ASN A 304 -3.69 11.71 -0.70
CA ASN A 304 -2.74 10.67 -0.36
C ASN A 304 -1.50 10.71 -1.29
N ALA A 305 -0.57 9.78 -1.13
CA ALA A 305 0.65 9.75 -1.93
C ALA A 305 0.39 9.51 -3.42
N ALA A 306 -0.52 8.59 -3.77
CA ALA A 306 -0.90 8.35 -5.16
C ALA A 306 -1.56 9.57 -5.81
N ASP A 307 -2.39 10.30 -5.07
CA ASP A 307 -2.96 11.57 -5.53
C ASP A 307 -1.87 12.60 -5.83
N VAL A 308 -0.93 12.79 -4.90
CA VAL A 308 0.19 13.73 -5.07
C VAL A 308 1.04 13.35 -6.28
N ARG A 309 1.27 12.06 -6.53
CA ARG A 309 1.93 11.59 -7.75
C ARG A 309 1.17 12.00 -9.02
N LYS A 310 -0.14 11.76 -9.08
CA LYS A 310 -0.97 12.14 -10.24
C LYS A 310 -1.00 13.65 -10.46
N ILE A 311 -1.08 14.43 -9.38
CA ILE A 311 -1.01 15.89 -9.44
C ILE A 311 0.35 16.34 -9.97
N THR A 312 1.43 15.70 -9.52
CA THR A 312 2.79 15.99 -9.99
C THR A 312 2.94 15.72 -11.48
N ALA A 313 2.44 14.58 -11.98
CA ALA A 313 2.52 14.21 -13.39
C ALA A 313 1.83 15.20 -14.33
N THR A 314 0.86 15.97 -13.81
CA THR A 314 0.10 16.98 -14.57
C THR A 314 0.52 18.42 -14.26
N ASN A 315 1.55 18.62 -13.43
CA ASN A 315 1.93 19.93 -12.87
C ASN A 315 0.74 20.68 -12.21
N GLY A 316 -0.20 19.93 -11.64
CA GLY A 316 -1.53 20.40 -11.24
C GLY A 316 -1.65 20.98 -9.83
N PHE A 317 -0.57 21.53 -9.25
CA PHE A 317 -0.57 22.03 -7.86
C PHE A 317 -1.35 23.34 -7.65
N SER A 318 -1.85 23.98 -8.72
CA SER A 318 -2.68 25.18 -8.61
C SER A 318 -3.97 24.91 -7.83
N GLY A 319 -4.30 25.81 -6.89
CA GLY A 319 -5.44 25.66 -5.99
C GLY A 319 -5.33 24.54 -4.97
N LYS A 320 -4.13 23.95 -4.79
CA LYS A 320 -3.86 22.90 -3.81
C LYS A 320 -3.08 23.49 -2.64
N TYR A 321 -3.37 23.03 -1.44
CA TYR A 321 -2.83 23.56 -0.19
C TYR A 321 -2.23 22.46 0.66
N ILE A 322 -1.37 22.86 1.59
CA ILE A 322 -0.80 22.02 2.63
C ILE A 322 -0.93 22.73 3.96
N TYR A 323 -0.96 21.95 5.05
CA TYR A 323 -0.67 22.46 6.38
C TYR A 323 0.82 22.29 6.68
N SER A 324 1.39 23.29 7.35
CA SER A 324 2.79 23.31 7.81
C SER A 324 2.87 24.00 9.17
N PHE A 325 3.97 23.78 9.90
CA PHE A 325 4.23 24.46 11.17
C PHE A 325 5.44 25.38 11.07
N TYR A 326 5.30 26.63 11.52
CA TYR A 326 6.39 27.59 11.66
C TYR A 326 6.30 28.25 13.02
N ASN A 327 7.38 28.22 13.81
CA ASN A 327 7.41 28.75 15.17
C ASN A 327 6.17 28.32 15.96
N ASP A 328 5.92 27.01 16.02
CA ASP A 328 4.77 26.40 16.71
C ASP A 328 3.37 26.72 16.17
N SER A 329 3.27 27.53 15.11
CA SER A 329 1.99 27.97 14.55
C SER A 329 1.64 27.19 13.29
N LEU A 330 0.39 26.71 13.23
CA LEU A 330 -0.16 26.06 12.04
C LEU A 330 -0.39 27.11 10.95
N VAL A 331 0.16 26.88 9.77
CA VAL A 331 0.02 27.73 8.59
C VAL A 331 -0.51 26.88 7.44
N GLN A 332 -1.56 27.37 6.79
CA GLN A 332 -2.00 26.86 5.50
C GLN A 332 -1.31 27.65 4.40
N GLN A 333 -0.69 26.97 3.45
CA GLN A 333 0.00 27.60 2.32
C GLN A 333 -0.22 26.81 1.03
N PRO A 334 -0.05 27.45 -0.15
CA PRO A 334 -0.11 26.74 -1.42
C PRO A 334 0.90 25.59 -1.46
N TYR A 335 0.52 24.44 -2.00
CA TYR A 335 1.41 23.28 -2.11
C TYR A 335 2.69 23.63 -2.88
N SER A 336 2.56 24.45 -3.92
CA SER A 336 3.66 24.82 -4.82
C SER A 336 4.91 25.37 -4.12
N VAL A 337 4.79 25.90 -2.90
CA VAL A 337 5.93 26.39 -2.10
C VAL A 337 6.84 25.28 -1.57
N LYS A 338 6.37 24.02 -1.54
CA LYS A 338 7.10 22.84 -1.04
C LYS A 338 7.12 21.67 -2.03
N GLN A 339 6.63 21.84 -3.26
CA GLN A 339 6.45 20.75 -4.22
C GLN A 339 7.75 20.09 -4.70
N GLN A 340 8.91 20.77 -4.61
CA GLN A 340 10.15 20.39 -5.30
C GLN A 340 10.57 18.93 -5.09
N LEU A 341 10.54 18.44 -3.84
CA LEU A 341 10.96 17.07 -3.56
C LEU A 341 9.96 16.05 -4.10
N HIS A 342 8.65 16.31 -3.99
CA HIS A 342 7.65 15.45 -4.62
C HIS A 342 7.72 15.51 -6.14
N THR A 343 8.03 16.66 -6.74
CA THR A 343 8.33 16.77 -8.18
C THR A 343 9.53 15.90 -8.56
N TYR A 344 10.61 15.98 -7.79
CA TYR A 344 11.82 15.20 -8.03
C TYR A 344 11.59 13.69 -7.95
N TYR A 345 10.97 13.20 -6.86
CA TYR A 345 10.79 11.77 -6.64
C TYR A 345 9.65 11.17 -7.48
N ASN A 346 8.55 11.89 -7.73
CA ASN A 346 7.50 11.38 -8.60
C ASN A 346 7.86 11.52 -10.10
N GLY A 347 8.81 12.39 -10.46
CA GLY A 347 9.25 12.59 -11.85
C GLY A 347 10.20 11.52 -12.38
N ASN A 348 10.77 10.67 -11.52
CA ASN A 348 11.79 9.71 -11.93
C ASN A 348 11.23 8.37 -12.47
N GLY A 349 9.93 8.08 -12.32
CA GLY A 349 9.33 6.81 -12.76
C GLY A 349 9.41 5.68 -11.72
N SER A 350 9.89 5.96 -10.51
CA SER A 350 9.75 5.05 -9.35
C SER A 350 8.29 4.72 -9.08
N ASN A 351 8.01 3.59 -8.42
CA ASN A 351 6.69 3.25 -7.90
C ASN A 351 6.54 3.77 -6.46
N ILE A 352 5.29 3.98 -6.00
CA ILE A 352 5.05 4.25 -4.58
C ILE A 352 4.95 2.91 -3.87
N CYS A 353 5.79 2.70 -2.87
CA CYS A 353 5.84 1.50 -2.06
C CYS A 353 5.21 1.75 -0.69
N TYR A 354 4.38 0.80 -0.25
CA TYR A 354 3.69 0.81 1.05
C TYR A 354 4.25 -0.32 1.89
N LEU A 355 4.98 0.01 2.95
CA LEU A 355 5.67 -0.98 3.76
C LEU A 355 4.72 -1.60 4.78
N HIS A 356 4.63 -2.92 4.78
CA HIS A 356 3.82 -3.65 5.75
C HIS A 356 4.47 -3.58 7.13
N PRO A 357 3.67 -3.51 8.22
CA PRO A 357 4.19 -3.64 9.56
C PRO A 357 4.99 -4.93 9.76
N GLY A 358 6.15 -4.83 10.42
CA GLY A 358 6.93 -6.00 10.84
C GLY A 358 7.78 -6.64 9.74
N GLY A 359 7.87 -5.98 8.56
CA GLY A 359 8.80 -6.38 7.52
C GLY A 359 10.26 -6.39 8.01
N PRO A 360 11.09 -7.35 7.58
CA PRO A 360 12.49 -7.41 7.97
C PRO A 360 13.24 -6.13 7.59
N THR A 361 13.85 -5.48 8.59
CA THR A 361 14.66 -4.25 8.40
C THR A 361 16.00 -4.52 7.70
N THR A 362 16.41 -5.79 7.61
CA THR A 362 17.62 -6.22 6.92
C THR A 362 17.35 -7.53 6.16
N VAL A 363 17.54 -7.49 4.86
CA VAL A 363 17.46 -8.68 4.00
C VAL A 363 18.90 -9.11 3.72
N ASN A 364 19.34 -10.20 4.35
CA ASN A 364 20.65 -10.75 4.00
C ASN A 364 20.62 -11.33 2.57
N SER A 365 21.77 -11.60 1.95
CA SER A 365 21.81 -12.06 0.55
C SER A 365 21.06 -13.38 0.32
N PHE A 366 20.94 -14.23 1.34
CA PHE A 366 20.20 -15.47 1.26
C PHE A 366 18.68 -15.22 1.32
N ASP A 367 18.22 -14.33 2.20
CA ASP A 367 16.83 -13.90 2.27
C ASP A 367 16.42 -13.23 0.95
N ALA A 368 17.29 -12.40 0.36
CA ALA A 368 17.04 -11.78 -0.94
C ALA A 368 16.93 -12.82 -2.07
N PHE A 369 17.71 -13.91 -1.97
CA PHE A 369 17.62 -15.04 -2.87
C PHE A 369 16.29 -15.81 -2.69
N LEU A 370 15.89 -16.10 -1.46
CA LEU A 370 14.60 -16.75 -1.16
C LEU A 370 13.41 -15.87 -1.58
N GLU A 371 13.49 -14.57 -1.34
CA GLU A 371 12.50 -13.58 -1.73
C GLU A 371 12.31 -13.59 -3.26
N PHE A 372 13.39 -13.73 -4.04
CA PHE A 372 13.30 -13.79 -5.51
C PHE A 372 12.43 -14.95 -6.03
N TYR A 373 12.42 -16.08 -5.32
CA TYR A 373 11.60 -17.27 -5.62
C TYR A 373 10.31 -17.35 -4.79
N SER A 374 9.94 -16.26 -4.11
CA SER A 374 8.72 -16.15 -3.33
C SER A 374 7.76 -15.12 -3.93
N PHE A 375 6.46 -15.33 -3.70
CA PHE A 375 5.40 -14.35 -3.94
C PHE A 375 5.08 -13.52 -2.69
N SER A 376 5.64 -13.87 -1.53
CA SER A 376 5.46 -13.10 -0.30
C SER A 376 6.36 -11.87 -0.32
N ARG A 377 5.76 -10.73 0.02
CA ARG A 377 6.42 -9.43 0.13
C ARG A 377 5.88 -8.74 1.37
N ASP A 378 6.75 -8.01 2.03
CA ASP A 378 6.46 -7.14 3.17
C ASP A 378 6.13 -5.71 2.72
N TYR A 379 5.67 -5.56 1.48
CA TYR A 379 5.26 -4.29 0.90
C TYR A 379 4.27 -4.48 -0.25
N ASP A 380 3.54 -3.42 -0.58
CA ASP A 380 2.73 -3.28 -1.79
C ASP A 380 3.30 -2.18 -2.70
N LEU A 381 3.13 -2.29 -4.01
CA LEU A 381 3.55 -1.27 -4.98
C LEU A 381 2.37 -0.68 -5.76
N TYR A 382 2.21 0.63 -5.68
CA TYR A 382 1.31 1.35 -6.57
C TYR A 382 2.03 1.75 -7.86
N SER A 383 1.41 1.40 -8.99
CA SER A 383 1.81 1.86 -10.32
C SER A 383 0.59 1.90 -11.25
N ASP A 384 0.48 2.95 -12.05
CA ASP A 384 -0.49 3.03 -13.14
C ASP A 384 0.09 2.44 -14.45
N GLU A 385 1.40 2.22 -14.51
CA GLU A 385 2.13 1.87 -15.75
C GLU A 385 2.71 0.45 -15.69
N HIS A 386 3.17 0.02 -14.52
CA HIS A 386 3.90 -1.23 -14.37
C HIS A 386 3.01 -2.39 -13.94
N GLN A 387 3.25 -3.56 -14.53
CA GLN A 387 2.60 -4.83 -14.17
C GLN A 387 3.62 -5.97 -14.19
N ASN A 388 3.28 -7.10 -13.58
CA ASN A 388 4.13 -8.29 -13.60
C ASN A 388 4.17 -8.93 -15.00
N ASN A 389 5.36 -9.33 -15.45
CA ASN A 389 5.50 -10.22 -16.60
C ASN A 389 5.29 -11.67 -16.15
N TRP A 390 4.03 -12.09 -16.11
CA TRP A 390 3.65 -13.43 -15.63
C TRP A 390 4.31 -14.56 -16.42
N ALA A 391 4.52 -14.39 -17.73
CA ALA A 391 5.21 -15.40 -18.54
C ALA A 391 6.65 -15.63 -18.05
N LYS A 392 7.42 -14.55 -17.83
CA LYS A 392 8.79 -14.65 -17.30
C LYS A 392 8.81 -15.22 -15.88
N ILE A 393 7.89 -14.79 -15.02
CA ILE A 393 7.78 -15.30 -13.64
C ILE A 393 7.49 -16.81 -13.64
N ILE A 394 6.53 -17.27 -14.45
CA ILE A 394 6.20 -18.70 -14.57
C ILE A 394 7.41 -19.49 -15.09
N VAL A 395 8.10 -18.99 -16.11
CA VAL A 395 9.33 -19.63 -16.63
C VAL A 395 10.39 -19.76 -15.53
N LYS A 396 10.59 -18.73 -14.70
CA LYS A 396 11.49 -18.79 -13.54
C LYS A 396 11.08 -19.89 -12.58
N GLU A 397 9.82 -19.93 -12.15
CA GLU A 397 9.35 -20.94 -11.18
C GLU A 397 9.49 -22.37 -11.73
N LEU A 398 9.13 -22.58 -13.00
CA LEU A 398 9.27 -23.88 -13.67
C LEU A 398 10.73 -24.30 -13.81
N ALA A 399 11.62 -23.39 -14.19
CA ALA A 399 13.05 -23.68 -14.32
C ALA A 399 13.69 -24.03 -12.97
N ALA A 400 13.32 -23.35 -11.90
CA ALA A 400 13.79 -23.64 -10.55
C ALA A 400 13.26 -24.98 -10.05
N MET A 401 11.95 -25.23 -10.18
CA MET A 401 11.32 -26.48 -9.77
C MET A 401 11.87 -27.68 -10.56
N ALA A 402 12.04 -27.57 -11.87
CA ALA A 402 12.62 -28.62 -12.70
C ALA A 402 14.07 -28.94 -12.29
N PHE A 403 14.86 -27.91 -11.96
CA PHE A 403 16.22 -28.10 -11.46
C PHE A 403 16.22 -28.89 -10.14
N VAL A 404 15.43 -28.47 -9.15
CA VAL A 404 15.34 -29.12 -7.85
C VAL A 404 14.88 -30.58 -7.99
N VAL A 405 13.81 -30.83 -8.74
CA VAL A 405 13.28 -32.19 -8.94
C VAL A 405 14.31 -33.10 -9.62
N LEU A 406 14.94 -32.65 -10.70
CA LEU A 406 15.96 -33.45 -11.39
C LEU A 406 17.22 -33.65 -10.55
N PHE A 407 17.59 -32.67 -9.73
CA PHE A 407 18.75 -32.77 -8.85
C PHE A 407 18.51 -33.80 -7.74
N ILE A 408 17.35 -33.75 -7.08
CA ILE A 408 16.94 -34.77 -6.10
C ILE A 408 16.87 -36.15 -6.76
N TYR A 409 16.25 -36.25 -7.94
CA TYR A 409 16.15 -37.51 -8.67
C TYR A 409 17.53 -38.08 -9.02
N PHE A 410 18.47 -37.22 -9.44
CA PHE A 410 19.86 -37.59 -9.70
C PHE A 410 20.57 -38.13 -8.44
N ILE A 411 20.39 -37.45 -7.29
CA ILE A 411 20.92 -37.90 -6.00
C ILE A 411 20.35 -39.28 -5.65
N VAL A 412 19.02 -39.45 -5.69
CA VAL A 412 18.35 -40.71 -5.36
C VAL A 412 18.88 -41.86 -6.23
N ILE A 413 18.93 -41.69 -7.56
CA ILE A 413 19.47 -42.73 -8.44
C ILE A 413 20.94 -43.02 -8.15
N SER A 414 21.74 -41.99 -7.88
CA SER A 414 23.18 -42.14 -7.65
C SER A 414 23.48 -42.85 -6.32
N PHE A 415 22.73 -42.56 -5.26
CA PHE A 415 22.88 -43.19 -3.95
C PHE A 415 22.30 -44.62 -3.93
N PHE A 416 21.03 -44.81 -4.33
CA PHE A 416 20.40 -46.13 -4.29
C PHE A 416 20.90 -47.07 -5.39
N GLY A 417 21.33 -46.53 -6.54
CA GLY A 417 21.99 -47.30 -7.59
C GLY A 417 23.32 -47.92 -7.16
N ARG A 418 24.07 -47.24 -6.27
CA ARG A 418 25.29 -47.79 -5.66
C ARG A 418 24.96 -48.85 -4.60
N TYR A 419 23.94 -48.63 -3.78
CA TYR A 419 23.53 -49.57 -2.72
C TYR A 419 23.10 -50.95 -3.26
N SER A 420 22.42 -51.00 -4.42
CA SER A 420 22.02 -52.26 -5.05
C SER A 420 23.18 -53.06 -5.66
N LYS A 421 24.31 -52.40 -5.97
CA LYS A 421 25.53 -53.06 -6.46
C LYS A 421 26.34 -53.68 -5.32
N VAL A 422 26.39 -53.01 -4.16
CA VAL A 422 27.12 -53.51 -2.97
C VAL A 422 26.45 -54.77 -2.39
N LYS A 423 25.11 -54.85 -2.39
CA LYS A 423 24.39 -56.08 -1.96
C LYS A 423 24.47 -57.27 -2.93
N LYS A 424 25.03 -57.09 -4.13
CA LYS A 424 25.15 -58.15 -5.16
C LYS A 424 26.57 -58.69 -5.32
N GLN A 425 27.50 -58.29 -4.47
CA GLN A 425 28.79 -58.97 -4.32
C GLN A 425 28.69 -59.94 -3.13
N PRO A 426 28.62 -61.27 -3.35
CA PRO A 426 28.99 -62.24 -2.32
C PRO A 426 30.48 -62.15 -1.99
#